data_AF-A0A0F7Y3W7-F1
#
_entry.id   AF-A0A0F7Y3W7-F1
#
_cell.length_a   1.000
_cell.length_b   1.000
_cell.length_c   1.000
_cell.angle_alpha   90.00
_cell.angle_beta   90.00
_cell.angle_gamma   90.00
#
_symmetry.space_group_name_H-M   'P 1'
#
loop_
_entity.id
_entity.type
_entity.pdbx_description
1 polymer ?
#
loop_
_entity_poly.entity_id
_entity_poly.type
_entity_poly.pdbx_seq_one_letter_code
_entity_poly.pdbx_strand_id
1 'polypeptide(L)'
;MNPALLKKTLRLLAELTVLLVLFLIGGQLAAWLGWPIPGGVMGLALLLALFATGLLKPAALQLGAGWLMAEMLLFFIPALMSLLDYGSLLRSEGWRILLVIALSTLLVMVVTAVTVELVCRWRLRHEP
;
A
#
# COMPACT_ATOMS: atom_id res chain seq x y z
N MET A 1 30.77 -2.84 19.80
CA MET A 1 29.45 -2.74 19.13
C MET A 1 29.40 -1.39 18.43
N ASN A 2 29.42 -1.35 17.09
CA ASN A 2 29.66 -0.09 16.36
C ASN A 2 28.52 0.92 16.55
N PRO A 3 28.79 2.15 17.02
CA PRO A 3 27.75 3.15 17.30
C PRO A 3 26.96 3.58 16.04
N ALA A 4 27.55 3.39 14.86
CA ALA A 4 26.90 3.61 13.56
C ALA A 4 25.74 2.62 13.28
N LEU A 5 25.87 1.35 13.68
CA LEU A 5 24.81 0.36 13.52
C LEU A 5 23.64 0.66 14.46
N LEU A 6 23.94 1.09 15.70
CA LEU A 6 22.93 1.43 16.69
C LEU A 6 22.07 2.62 16.27
N LYS A 7 22.68 3.66 15.68
CA LYS A 7 21.93 4.79 15.11
C LYS A 7 21.03 4.38 13.95
N LYS A 8 21.49 3.44 13.10
CA LYS A 8 20.72 2.97 11.94
C LYS A 8 19.52 2.12 12.36
N THR A 9 19.69 1.21 13.30
CA THR A 9 18.59 0.40 13.85
C THR A 9 17.58 1.26 14.60
N LEU A 10 18.03 2.23 15.39
CA LEU A 10 17.14 3.17 16.09
C LEU A 10 16.30 3.99 15.10
N ARG A 11 16.93 4.46 14.01
CA ARG A 11 16.21 5.17 12.94
C ARG A 11 15.17 4.27 12.28
N LEU A 12 15.53 3.03 11.93
CA LEU A 12 14.59 2.08 11.33
C LEU A 12 13.39 1.81 12.26
N LEU A 13 13.65 1.60 13.55
CA LEU A 13 12.59 1.42 14.55
C LEU A 13 11.66 2.64 14.63
N ALA A 14 12.22 3.85 14.60
CA ALA A 14 11.44 5.08 14.61
C ALA A 14 10.57 5.20 13.36
N GLU A 15 11.12 4.93 12.17
CA GLU A 15 10.38 4.95 10.90
C GLU A 15 9.23 3.92 10.89
N LEU A 16 9.47 2.70 11.37
CA LEU A 16 8.43 1.67 11.52
C LEU A 16 7.34 2.07 12.53
N THR A 17 7.74 2.68 13.65
CA THR A 17 6.79 3.14 14.67
C THR A 17 5.88 4.23 14.09
N VAL A 18 6.42 5.17 13.32
CA VAL A 18 5.62 6.21 12.65
C VAL A 18 4.63 5.58 11.68
N LEU A 19 5.06 4.63 10.84
CA LEU A 19 4.17 3.92 9.91
C LEU A 19 3.05 3.16 10.63
N LEU A 20 3.37 2.46 11.72
CA LEU A 20 2.40 1.74 12.55
C LEU A 20 1.40 2.69 13.22
N VAL A 21 1.87 3.80 13.79
CA VAL A 21 0.99 4.80 14.41
C VAL A 21 0.02 5.40 13.39
N LEU A 22 0.50 5.73 12.18
CA LEU A 22 -0.37 6.23 11.11
C LEU A 22 -1.39 5.17 10.65
N PHE A 23 -1.01 3.90 10.58
CA PHE A 23 -1.93 2.80 10.30
C PHE A 23 -3.02 2.68 11.37
N LEU A 24 -2.66 2.74 12.65
CA LEU A 24 -3.61 2.65 13.76
C LEU A 24 -4.57 3.85 13.79
N ILE A 25 -4.06 5.07 13.60
CA ILE A 25 -4.88 6.28 13.51
C ILE A 25 -5.82 6.18 12.30
N GLY A 26 -5.31 5.76 11.14
CA GLY A 26 -6.11 5.55 9.94
C GLY A 26 -7.24 4.54 10.16
N GLY A 27 -6.96 3.42 10.83
CA GLY A 27 -7.97 2.43 11.21
C GLY A 27 -9.00 2.98 12.18
N GLN A 28 -8.58 3.72 13.20
CA GLN A 28 -9.48 4.30 14.19
C GLN A 28 -10.40 5.35 13.58
N LEU A 29 -9.86 6.20 12.69
CA LEU A 29 -10.64 7.17 11.91
C LEU A 29 -11.61 6.46 10.97
N ALA A 30 -11.17 5.46 10.20
CA ALA A 30 -12.04 4.71 9.31
C ALA A 30 -13.22 4.08 10.08
N ALA A 31 -12.96 3.54 11.27
CA ALA A 31 -13.99 3.00 12.16
C ALA A 31 -14.95 4.08 12.68
N TRP A 32 -14.45 5.25 13.08
CA TRP A 32 -15.28 6.37 13.55
C TRP A 32 -16.15 6.98 12.45
N LEU A 33 -15.61 7.11 11.24
CA LEU A 33 -16.34 7.59 10.06
C LEU A 33 -17.30 6.55 9.49
N GLY A 34 -17.24 5.29 9.95
CA GLY A 34 -18.07 4.20 9.46
C GLY A 34 -17.82 3.85 7.98
N TRP A 35 -16.66 4.20 7.45
CA TRP A 35 -16.35 3.97 6.04
C TRP A 35 -15.96 2.52 5.77
N PRO A 36 -16.44 1.90 4.66
CA PRO A 36 -16.07 0.55 4.25
C PRO A 36 -14.66 0.51 3.62
N ILE A 37 -13.72 1.29 4.16
CA ILE A 37 -12.37 1.46 3.65
C ILE A 37 -11.41 0.80 4.65
N PRO A 38 -10.47 -0.06 4.19
CA PRO A 38 -9.47 -0.64 5.06
C PRO A 38 -8.64 0.46 5.76
N GLY A 39 -8.35 0.28 7.05
CA GLY A 39 -7.58 1.25 7.83
C GLY A 39 -6.22 1.61 7.20
N GLY A 40 -5.60 0.69 6.47
CA GLY A 40 -4.37 0.94 5.73
C GLY A 40 -4.51 1.96 4.60
N VAL A 41 -5.63 1.96 3.87
CA VAL A 41 -5.89 2.96 2.82
C VAL A 41 -6.08 4.35 3.45
N MET A 42 -6.78 4.42 4.58
CA MET A 42 -6.92 5.67 5.33
C MET A 42 -5.57 6.15 5.90
N GLY A 43 -4.75 5.24 6.41
CA GLY A 43 -3.39 5.54 6.87
C GLY A 43 -2.49 6.08 5.73
N LEU A 44 -2.63 5.56 4.52
CA LEU A 44 -1.95 6.08 3.33
C LEU A 44 -2.45 7.49 2.96
N ALA A 45 -3.74 7.75 3.04
CA ALA A 45 -4.31 9.09 2.80
C ALA A 45 -3.78 10.10 3.82
N LEU A 46 -3.70 9.73 5.11
CA LEU A 46 -3.08 10.54 6.15
C LEU A 46 -1.60 10.80 5.85
N LEU A 47 -0.84 9.76 5.50
CA LEU A 47 0.56 9.88 5.16
C LEU A 47 0.77 10.83 3.98
N LEU A 48 -0.08 10.74 2.96
CA LEU A 48 -0.08 11.65 1.81
C LEU A 48 -0.36 13.09 2.23
N ALA A 49 -1.32 13.32 3.14
CA ALA A 49 -1.58 14.66 3.69
C ALA A 49 -0.38 15.21 4.50
N LEU A 50 0.32 14.36 5.26
CA LEU A 50 1.56 14.74 5.95
C LEU A 50 2.68 15.11 4.97
N PHE A 51 2.78 14.39 3.85
CA PHE A 51 3.72 14.73 2.78
C PHE A 51 3.34 16.04 2.08
N ALA A 52 2.05 16.27 1.83
CA ALA A 52 1.55 17.49 1.18
C ALA A 52 1.76 18.75 2.04
N THR A 53 1.66 18.63 3.37
CA THR A 53 1.91 19.73 4.31
C THR A 53 3.41 19.99 4.55
N GLY A 54 4.30 19.14 4.02
CA GLY A 54 5.75 19.29 4.17
C GLY A 54 6.31 18.96 5.56
N LEU A 55 5.45 18.54 6.50
CA LEU A 55 5.86 18.13 7.85
C LEU A 55 6.78 16.90 7.82
N LEU A 56 6.56 16.00 6.86
CA LEU A 56 7.30 14.76 6.72
C LEU A 56 7.90 14.66 5.32
N LYS A 57 9.20 14.35 5.22
CA LYS A 57 9.83 14.07 3.92
C LYS A 57 9.67 12.59 3.58
N PRO A 58 9.33 12.20 2.34
CA PRO A 58 9.26 10.80 1.94
C PRO A 58 10.55 10.02 2.21
N ALA A 59 11.71 10.65 2.02
CA ALA A 59 13.02 10.09 2.30
C ALA A 59 13.24 9.72 3.79
N ALA A 60 12.43 10.28 4.69
CA ALA A 60 12.50 9.97 6.12
C ALA A 60 11.82 8.66 6.49
N LEU A 61 11.06 8.02 5.59
CA LEU A 61 10.40 6.73 5.84
C LEU A 61 10.87 5.62 4.88
N GLN A 62 11.78 5.93 3.94
CA GLN A 62 12.22 5.00 2.91
C GLN A 62 12.92 3.75 3.48
N LEU A 63 13.64 3.88 4.60
CA LEU A 63 14.35 2.77 5.22
C LEU A 63 13.36 1.79 5.88
N GLY A 64 12.43 2.32 6.68
CA GLY A 64 11.39 1.52 7.33
C GLY A 64 10.43 0.89 6.32
N ALA A 65 9.94 1.67 5.35
CA ALA A 65 9.07 1.17 4.29
C ALA A 65 9.78 0.14 3.41
N GLY A 66 11.04 0.39 3.03
CA GLY A 66 11.86 -0.54 2.26
C GLY A 66 12.07 -1.87 2.97
N TRP A 67 12.27 -1.85 4.28
CA TRP A 67 12.39 -3.06 5.09
C TRP A 67 11.07 -3.85 5.15
N LEU A 68 9.94 -3.16 5.39
CA LEU A 68 8.62 -3.79 5.40
C LEU A 68 8.27 -4.40 4.03
N MET A 69 8.70 -3.74 2.94
CA MET A 69 8.56 -4.24 1.58
C MET A 69 9.47 -5.45 1.30
N ALA A 70 10.68 -5.48 1.85
CA ALA A 70 11.57 -6.65 1.71
C ALA A 70 10.98 -7.89 2.40
N GLU A 71 10.30 -7.69 3.53
CA GLU A 71 9.64 -8.75 4.30
C GLU A 71 8.16 -8.98 3.91
N MET A 72 7.67 -8.45 2.76
CA MET A 72 6.25 -8.63 2.38
C MET A 72 5.82 -10.10 2.32
N LEU A 73 6.73 -11.00 1.94
CA LEU A 73 6.46 -12.44 1.92
C LEU A 73 6.02 -12.95 3.31
N LEU A 74 6.64 -12.46 4.39
CA LEU A 74 6.29 -12.82 5.76
C LEU A 74 4.85 -12.41 6.09
N PHE A 75 4.39 -11.25 5.61
CA PHE A 75 3.00 -10.79 5.78
C PHE A 75 2.00 -11.53 4.88
N PHE A 76 2.45 -12.08 3.75
CA PHE A 76 1.59 -12.88 2.87
C PHE A 76 1.36 -14.31 3.38
N ILE A 77 2.28 -14.88 4.15
CA ILE A 77 2.13 -16.26 4.67
C ILE A 77 0.82 -16.42 5.47
N PRO A 78 0.50 -15.58 6.49
CA PRO A 78 -0.75 -15.70 7.23
C PRO A 78 -1.99 -15.48 6.36
N ALA A 79 -1.94 -14.50 5.45
CA ALA A 79 -3.05 -14.20 4.55
C ALA A 79 -3.34 -15.37 3.60
N LEU A 80 -2.30 -16.02 3.08
CA LEU A 80 -2.42 -17.19 2.22
C LEU A 80 -2.96 -18.40 2.98
N MET A 81 -2.51 -18.62 4.23
CA MET A 81 -3.03 -19.72 5.06
C MET A 81 -4.54 -19.60 5.28
N SER A 82 -5.02 -18.39 5.60
CA SER A 82 -6.46 -18.15 5.74
C SER A 82 -7.24 -18.37 4.44
N LEU A 83 -6.61 -18.20 3.28
CA LEU A 83 -7.23 -18.48 1.99
C LEU A 83 -7.37 -19.99 1.73
N LEU A 84 -6.37 -20.78 2.14
CA LEU A 84 -6.35 -22.23 1.93
C LEU A 84 -7.44 -22.95 2.75
N ASP A 85 -7.91 -22.37 3.86
CA ASP A 85 -9.05 -22.87 4.63
C ASP A 85 -10.34 -22.94 3.76
N TYR A 86 -10.45 -22.12 2.72
CA TYR A 86 -11.52 -22.14 1.73
C TYR A 86 -11.22 -23.07 0.53
N GLY A 87 -10.35 -24.07 0.73
CA GLY A 87 -9.80 -24.91 -0.33
C GLY A 87 -10.84 -25.66 -1.18
N SER A 88 -12.03 -25.96 -0.65
CA SER A 88 -13.13 -26.57 -1.41
C SER A 88 -13.67 -25.64 -2.50
N LEU A 89 -13.82 -24.35 -2.20
CA LEU A 89 -14.26 -23.32 -3.15
C LEU A 89 -13.18 -23.05 -4.20
N LEU A 90 -11.91 -23.04 -3.78
CA LEU A 90 -10.77 -22.87 -4.69
C LEU A 90 -10.65 -24.04 -5.68
N ARG A 91 -10.98 -25.26 -5.26
CA ARG A 91 -10.92 -26.45 -6.11
C ARG A 91 -12.04 -26.49 -7.16
N SER A 92 -13.25 -26.02 -6.83
CA SER A 92 -14.38 -25.98 -7.77
C SER A 92 -14.38 -24.74 -8.67
N GLU A 93 -14.05 -23.57 -8.10
CA GLU A 93 -14.25 -22.26 -8.75
C GLU A 93 -12.94 -21.50 -8.98
N GLY A 94 -11.79 -22.04 -8.59
CA GLY A 94 -10.49 -21.36 -8.66
C GLY A 94 -10.11 -20.87 -10.05
N TRP A 95 -10.47 -21.62 -11.10
CA TRP A 95 -10.29 -21.20 -12.49
C TRP A 95 -11.08 -19.92 -12.83
N ARG A 96 -12.33 -19.84 -12.38
CA ARG A 96 -13.18 -18.65 -12.62
C ARG A 96 -12.65 -17.45 -11.85
N ILE A 97 -12.21 -17.65 -10.60
CA ILE A 97 -11.58 -16.62 -9.78
C ILE A 97 -10.31 -16.10 -10.47
N LEU A 98 -9.43 -17.00 -10.93
CA LEU A 98 -8.17 -16.64 -11.58
C LEU A 98 -8.41 -15.85 -12.87
N LEU A 99 -9.37 -16.27 -13.69
CA LEU A 99 -9.75 -15.51 -14.88
C LEU A 99 -10.27 -14.12 -14.54
N VAL A 100 -11.15 -13.99 -13.55
CA VAL A 100 -11.72 -12.70 -13.15
C VAL A 100 -10.62 -11.78 -12.62
N ILE A 101 -9.70 -12.28 -11.79
CA ILE A 101 -8.57 -11.49 -11.27
C ILE A 101 -7.66 -11.04 -12.41
N ALA A 102 -7.25 -11.95 -13.30
CA ALA A 102 -6.35 -11.63 -14.41
C ALA A 102 -6.98 -10.60 -15.36
N LEU A 103 -8.23 -10.82 -15.77
CA LEU A 103 -8.92 -9.94 -16.70
C LEU A 103 -9.21 -8.57 -16.08
N SER A 104 -9.68 -8.51 -14.83
CA SER A 104 -9.93 -7.23 -14.14
C SER A 104 -8.65 -6.44 -13.90
N THR A 105 -7.56 -7.10 -13.48
CA THR A 105 -6.27 -6.43 -13.28
C THR A 105 -5.74 -5.87 -14.58
N LEU A 106 -5.80 -6.65 -15.67
CA LEU A 106 -5.35 -6.21 -16.99
C LEU A 106 -6.20 -5.06 -17.51
N LEU A 107 -7.53 -5.14 -17.33
CA LEU A 107 -8.44 -4.08 -17.71
C LEU A 107 -8.19 -2.79 -16.92
N VAL A 108 -8.00 -2.86 -15.60
CA VAL A 108 -7.67 -1.70 -14.76
C VAL A 108 -6.35 -1.07 -15.19
N MET A 109 -5.32 -1.86 -15.48
CA MET A 109 -4.03 -1.37 -15.98
C MET A 109 -4.19 -0.65 -17.34
N VAL A 110 -4.90 -1.26 -18.29
CA VAL A 110 -5.14 -0.67 -19.62
C VAL A 110 -5.94 0.64 -19.52
N VAL A 111 -7.02 0.64 -18.75
CA VAL A 111 -7.85 1.85 -18.55
C VAL A 111 -7.04 2.96 -17.90
N THR A 112 -6.24 2.64 -16.88
CA THR A 112 -5.37 3.63 -16.23
C THR A 112 -4.33 4.18 -17.20
N ALA A 113 -3.67 3.32 -17.98
CA ALA A 113 -2.68 3.73 -18.97
C ALA A 113 -3.28 4.65 -20.05
N VAL A 114 -4.41 4.25 -20.64
CA VAL A 114 -5.11 5.06 -21.67
C VAL A 114 -5.60 6.38 -21.10
N THR A 115 -6.15 6.39 -19.89
CA THR A 115 -6.63 7.62 -19.24
C THR A 115 -5.48 8.60 -19.02
N VAL A 116 -4.35 8.13 -18.48
CA VAL A 116 -3.15 8.95 -18.30
C VAL A 116 -2.61 9.45 -19.64
N GLU A 117 -2.54 8.60 -20.66
CA GLU A 117 -2.06 8.98 -21.99
C GLU A 117 -2.94 10.06 -22.63
N LEU A 118 -4.27 9.92 -22.54
CA LEU A 118 -5.22 10.90 -23.06
C LEU A 118 -5.08 12.24 -22.34
N VAL A 119 -5.00 12.24 -21.01
CA VAL A 119 -4.83 13.47 -20.21
C VAL A 119 -3.50 14.15 -20.53
N CYS A 120 -2.40 13.40 -20.64
CA CYS A 120 -1.11 13.94 -21.03
C CYS A 120 -1.13 14.51 -22.45
N ARG A 121 -1.74 13.81 -23.42
CA ARG A 121 -1.91 14.31 -24.80
C ARG A 121 -2.78 15.56 -24.87
N TRP A 122 -3.81 15.67 -24.04
CA TRP A 122 -4.66 16.87 -23.96
C TRP A 122 -3.90 18.07 -23.36
N ARG A 123 -3.09 17.83 -22.33
CA ARG A 123 -2.21 18.84 -21.72
C ARG A 123 -1.16 19.36 -22.70
N LEU A 124 -0.47 18.46 -23.43
CA LEU A 124 0.52 18.81 -24.46
C LEU A 124 -0.05 19.60 -25.63
N ARG A 125 -1.36 19.50 -25.90
CA ARG A 125 -2.05 20.32 -26.92
C ARG A 125 -2.42 21.73 -26.44
N HIS A 126 -2.33 22.01 -25.14
CA HIS A 126 -2.76 23.27 -24.52
C HIS A 126 -1.60 24.08 -23.89
N GLU A 127 -0.35 23.63 -24.05
CA GLU A 127 0.83 24.47 -23.81
C GLU A 127 1.21 25.14 -25.16
N PRO A 128 1.06 26.48 -25.30
CA PRO A 128 1.49 27.22 -26.49
C PRO A 128 3.03 27.32 -26.60
#